data_AF-A0A5B7K0J4-F1
#
_entry.id   AF-A0A5B7K0J4-F1
#
_cell.length_a   1.000
_cell.length_b   1.000
_cell.length_c   1.000
_cell.angle_alpha   90.00
_cell.angle_beta   90.00
_cell.angle_gamma   90.00
#
_symmetry.space_group_name_H-M   'P 1'
#
loop_
_entity.id
_entity.type
_entity.pdbx_description
1 polymer ?
#
loop_
_entity_poly.entity_id
_entity_poly.type
_entity_poly.pdbx_seq_one_letter_code
_entity_poly.pdbx_strand_id
1 'polypeptide(L)'
;MMLHYRENWEESEHSGSKEVLSQEMLMRVLDVGLRACQDKDKIRPHGVRCIGNVASFLQPQQVADPSLVPLVTQAVDTLVTCASSGSNMKTRWNACHALGNIMSSGRLPIATASWRGQVFTTLGCLVESFKNYKVRIQACSALCGVTGRQEYGTEYLGVWRALLHGLDNAQNIVDYQEIRHRDELINQVSDQVPTHTHTHTM
;
A
#
# COMPACT_ATOMS: atom_id res chain seq x y z
N MET A 1 -55.08 -15.33 1.47
CA MET A 1 -54.61 -15.76 2.81
C MET A 1 -53.13 -16.11 2.68
N MET A 2 -52.30 -15.67 3.63
CA MET A 2 -50.81 -15.63 3.64
C MET A 2 -50.22 -14.44 2.86
N LEU A 3 -50.28 -13.22 3.42
CA LEU A 3 -49.35 -12.62 4.39
C LEU A 3 -47.97 -12.29 3.81
N HIS A 4 -47.75 -10.98 3.69
CA HIS A 4 -46.48 -10.30 3.48
C HIS A 4 -45.39 -10.83 4.41
N TYR A 5 -44.24 -11.17 3.83
CA TYR A 5 -42.96 -11.13 4.54
C TYR A 5 -42.11 -10.03 3.87
N ARG A 6 -42.44 -8.78 4.22
CA ARG A 6 -41.49 -7.67 4.10
C ARG A 6 -40.60 -7.79 5.33
N GLU A 7 -39.36 -8.23 5.15
CA GLU A 7 -38.34 -8.02 6.17
C GLU A 7 -38.05 -6.53 6.21
N ASN A 8 -38.66 -5.87 7.20
CA ASN A 8 -38.23 -4.58 7.70
C ASN A 8 -36.83 -4.76 8.29
N TRP A 9 -35.80 -4.52 7.49
CA TRP A 9 -34.52 -4.09 8.03
C TRP A 9 -34.68 -2.63 8.43
N GLU A 10 -35.30 -2.44 9.60
CA GLU A 10 -35.34 -1.16 10.27
C GLU A 10 -33.93 -0.60 10.37
N GLU A 11 -33.81 0.67 10.02
CA GLU A 11 -32.66 1.54 10.18
C GLU A 11 -32.13 1.41 11.61
N SER A 12 -31.18 0.50 11.81
CA SER A 12 -30.23 0.63 12.90
C SER A 12 -29.24 1.70 12.46
N GLU A 13 -29.59 2.95 12.76
CA GLU A 13 -28.62 4.03 12.90
C GLU A 13 -27.46 3.49 13.74
N HIS A 14 -26.38 3.09 13.07
CA HIS A 14 -25.15 2.68 13.72
C HIS A 14 -24.51 3.96 14.30
N SER A 15 -24.99 4.30 15.49
CA SER A 15 -24.41 5.22 16.45
C SER A 15 -22.88 5.04 16.48
N GLY A 16 -22.17 6.00 15.86
CA GLY A 16 -20.74 6.26 16.05
C GLY A 16 -19.81 5.12 15.65
N SER A 17 -18.93 5.37 14.69
CA SER A 17 -17.71 4.58 14.48
C SER A 17 -16.96 4.45 15.82
N LYS A 18 -17.19 3.37 16.57
CA LYS A 18 -16.43 3.06 17.78
C LYS A 18 -14.99 2.83 17.35
N GLU A 19 -14.08 3.61 17.90
CA GLU A 19 -12.65 3.36 17.81
C GLU A 19 -12.38 1.90 18.22
N VAL A 20 -11.90 1.08 17.28
CA VAL A 20 -11.57 -0.33 17.55
C VAL A 20 -10.36 -0.44 18.48
N LEU A 21 -9.45 0.53 18.42
CA LEU A 21 -8.25 0.65 19.24
C LEU A 21 -8.09 2.09 19.70
N SER A 22 -7.75 2.26 21.00
CA SER A 22 -7.38 3.58 21.51
C SER A 22 -6.06 4.05 20.90
N GLN A 23 -5.85 5.35 20.87
CA GLN A 23 -4.60 5.94 20.36
C GLN A 23 -3.35 5.41 21.06
N GLU A 24 -3.40 5.25 22.39
CA GLU A 24 -2.30 4.68 23.17
C GLU A 24 -1.99 3.24 22.76
N MET A 25 -3.00 2.44 22.43
CA MET A 25 -2.81 1.07 21.93
C MET A 25 -2.19 1.10 20.52
N LEU A 26 -2.66 1.96 19.63
CA LEU A 26 -2.10 2.11 18.28
C LEU A 26 -0.61 2.49 18.33
N MET A 27 -0.26 3.47 19.17
CA MET A 27 1.13 3.89 19.36
C MET A 27 2.01 2.74 19.89
N ARG A 28 1.52 2.00 20.89
CA ARG A 28 2.24 0.83 21.43
C ARG A 28 2.43 -0.28 20.40
N VAL A 29 1.41 -0.58 19.59
CA VAL A 29 1.51 -1.61 18.55
C VAL A 29 2.46 -1.18 17.43
N LEU A 30 2.43 0.10 17.02
CA LEU A 30 3.39 0.65 16.06
C LEU A 30 4.82 0.57 16.58
N ASP A 31 5.08 0.95 17.83
CA ASP A 31 6.41 0.85 18.45
C ASP A 31 6.93 -0.60 18.46
N VAL A 32 6.08 -1.56 18.86
CA VAL A 32 6.44 -2.99 18.82
C VAL A 32 6.74 -3.45 17.38
N GLY A 33 5.92 -3.01 16.41
CA GLY A 33 6.13 -3.31 15.00
C GLY A 33 7.45 -2.76 14.46
N LEU A 34 7.80 -1.53 14.83
CA LEU A 34 9.06 -0.87 14.49
C LEU A 34 10.26 -1.62 15.06
N ARG A 35 10.22 -1.99 16.35
CA ARG A 35 11.28 -2.78 16.98
C ARG A 35 11.43 -4.15 16.31
N ALA A 36 10.32 -4.82 15.98
CA ALA A 36 10.36 -6.09 15.27
C ALA A 36 10.96 -5.99 13.86
N CYS A 37 10.90 -4.82 13.21
CA CYS A 37 11.56 -4.60 11.91
C CYS A 37 13.09 -4.53 12.01
N GLN A 38 13.62 -4.14 13.17
CA GLN A 38 15.07 -4.08 13.42
C GLN A 38 15.66 -5.42 13.85
N ASP A 39 14.82 -6.44 14.05
CA ASP A 39 15.25 -7.78 14.46
C ASP A 39 15.74 -8.62 13.25
N LYS A 40 16.09 -9.87 13.51
CA LYS A 40 16.59 -10.88 12.56
C LYS A 40 15.57 -11.14 11.45
N ASP A 41 16.07 -11.67 10.33
CA ASP A 41 15.29 -11.91 9.11
C ASP A 41 14.04 -12.78 9.28
N LYS A 42 13.97 -13.60 10.34
CA LYS A 42 12.79 -14.41 10.67
C LYS A 42 11.66 -13.58 11.30
N ILE A 43 11.99 -12.51 12.02
CA ILE A 43 11.04 -11.66 12.76
C ILE A 43 10.61 -10.47 11.92
N ARG A 44 11.54 -9.86 11.16
CA ARG A 44 11.30 -8.67 10.36
C ARG A 44 10.02 -8.70 9.50
N PRO A 45 9.68 -9.77 8.76
CA PRO A 45 8.44 -9.82 7.99
C PRO A 45 7.16 -9.67 8.85
N HIS A 46 7.20 -10.08 10.12
CA HIS A 46 6.08 -9.95 11.05
C HIS A 46 5.95 -8.51 11.56
N GLY A 47 7.05 -7.84 11.83
CA GLY A 47 7.06 -6.40 12.15
C GLY A 47 6.44 -5.57 11.02
N VAL A 48 6.86 -5.82 9.78
CA VAL A 48 6.32 -5.15 8.58
C VAL A 48 4.82 -5.38 8.44
N ARG A 49 4.34 -6.62 8.65
CA ARG A 49 2.91 -6.93 8.60
C ARG A 49 2.13 -6.26 9.73
N CYS A 50 2.70 -6.19 10.92
CA CYS A 50 2.11 -5.48 12.06
C CYS A 50 1.89 -4.01 11.70
N ILE A 51 2.93 -3.32 11.24
CA ILE A 51 2.85 -1.91 10.83
C ILE A 51 1.78 -1.71 9.74
N GLY A 52 1.81 -2.54 8.69
CA GLY A 52 0.83 -2.44 7.59
C GLY A 52 -0.62 -2.66 8.04
N ASN A 53 -0.85 -3.54 9.01
CA ASN A 53 -2.19 -3.76 9.56
C ASN A 53 -2.63 -2.59 10.44
N VAL A 54 -1.74 -2.02 11.26
CA VAL A 54 -2.09 -0.86 12.10
C VAL A 54 -2.51 0.33 11.25
N ALA A 55 -1.82 0.56 10.12
CA ALA A 55 -2.19 1.63 9.19
C ALA A 55 -3.65 1.50 8.71
N SER A 56 -4.17 0.29 8.54
CA SER A 56 -5.58 0.03 8.15
C SER A 56 -6.61 0.37 9.24
N PHE A 57 -6.17 0.54 10.49
CA PHE A 57 -7.05 0.91 11.61
C PHE A 57 -6.98 2.39 11.98
N LEU A 58 -6.05 3.16 11.39
CA LEU A 58 -5.92 4.59 11.66
C LEU A 58 -7.19 5.35 11.25
N GLN A 59 -7.69 6.19 12.15
CA GLN A 59 -8.77 7.12 11.85
C GLN A 59 -8.23 8.52 11.58
N PRO A 60 -8.90 9.34 10.75
CA PRO A 60 -8.43 10.70 10.43
C PRO A 60 -8.13 11.57 11.66
N GLN A 61 -8.93 11.42 12.73
CA GLN A 61 -8.76 12.14 14.00
C GLN A 61 -7.44 11.76 14.68
N GLN A 62 -7.09 10.47 14.68
CA GLN A 62 -5.86 9.95 15.30
C GLN A 62 -4.63 10.37 14.50
N VAL A 63 -4.75 10.44 13.18
CA VAL A 63 -3.67 10.87 12.27
C VAL A 63 -3.38 12.36 12.38
N ALA A 64 -4.37 13.16 12.76
CA ALA A 64 -4.19 14.58 13.05
C ALA A 64 -3.49 14.85 14.40
N ASP A 65 -3.35 13.83 15.27
CA ASP A 65 -2.67 13.98 16.55
C ASP A 65 -1.15 14.18 16.34
N PRO A 66 -0.57 15.32 16.80
CA PRO A 66 0.85 15.60 16.66
C PRO A 66 1.79 14.55 17.28
N SER A 67 1.32 13.79 18.28
CA SER A 67 2.09 12.71 18.92
C SER A 67 2.22 11.46 18.05
N LEU A 68 1.25 11.22 17.15
CA LEU A 68 1.23 10.04 16.28
C LEU A 68 1.97 10.27 14.96
N VAL A 69 1.98 11.49 14.45
CA VAL A 69 2.61 11.86 13.17
C VAL A 69 4.08 11.42 13.05
N PRO A 70 4.96 11.64 14.05
CA PRO A 70 6.35 11.17 13.98
C PRO A 70 6.45 9.66 13.88
N LEU A 71 5.59 8.94 14.62
CA LEU A 71 5.60 7.48 14.65
C LEU A 71 5.12 6.87 13.33
N VAL A 72 4.09 7.47 12.70
CA VAL A 72 3.63 7.08 11.36
C VAL A 72 4.70 7.36 10.32
N THR A 73 5.38 8.50 10.40
CA THR A 73 6.49 8.85 9.49
C THR A 73 7.62 7.82 9.60
N GLN A 74 8.06 7.52 10.82
CA GLN A 74 9.08 6.50 11.08
C GLN A 74 8.65 5.11 10.59
N ALA A 75 7.37 4.76 10.74
CA ALA A 75 6.81 3.52 10.23
C ALA A 75 6.90 3.45 8.70
N VAL A 76 6.52 4.50 7.98
CA VAL A 76 6.65 4.55 6.51
C VAL A 76 8.11 4.46 6.07
N ASP A 77 9.02 5.19 6.72
CA ASP A 77 10.46 5.14 6.39
C ASP A 77 11.04 3.74 6.61
N THR A 78 10.60 3.06 7.68
CA THR A 78 10.97 1.67 7.97
C THR A 78 10.45 0.72 6.90
N LEU A 79 9.21 0.91 6.44
CA LEU A 79 8.63 0.13 5.34
C LEU A 79 9.39 0.36 4.03
N VAL A 80 9.74 1.60 3.70
CA VAL A 80 10.58 1.92 2.53
C VAL A 80 11.91 1.19 2.62
N THR A 81 12.57 1.25 3.77
CA THR A 81 13.85 0.55 3.99
C THR A 81 13.68 -0.96 3.82
N CYS A 82 12.61 -1.53 4.36
CA CYS A 82 12.29 -2.96 4.22
C CYS A 82 11.97 -3.37 2.78
N ALA A 83 11.42 -2.46 1.97
CA ALA A 83 11.11 -2.68 0.56
C ALA A 83 12.38 -2.59 -0.32
N SER A 84 13.28 -1.65 -0.02
CA SER A 84 14.47 -1.34 -0.84
C SER A 84 15.73 -2.11 -0.43
N SER A 85 15.84 -2.56 0.81
CA SER A 85 17.08 -3.12 1.38
C SER A 85 16.93 -4.56 1.88
N GLY A 86 18.08 -5.23 2.11
CA GLY A 86 18.15 -6.61 2.61
C GLY A 86 17.88 -7.70 1.58
N SER A 87 18.08 -8.96 1.97
CA SER A 87 17.98 -10.15 1.08
C SER A 87 16.67 -10.93 1.22
N ASN A 88 15.83 -10.61 2.21
CA ASN A 88 14.59 -11.34 2.48
C ASN A 88 13.45 -10.87 1.56
N MET A 89 13.09 -11.69 0.56
CA MET A 89 12.02 -11.35 -0.39
C MET A 89 10.64 -11.26 0.26
N LYS A 90 10.37 -12.03 1.32
CA LYS A 90 9.10 -11.97 2.06
C LYS A 90 8.95 -10.63 2.79
N THR A 91 10.04 -10.12 3.37
CA THR A 91 10.06 -8.77 3.95
C THR A 91 9.73 -7.72 2.90
N ARG A 92 10.41 -7.76 1.75
CA ARG A 92 10.20 -6.79 0.66
C ARG A 92 8.78 -6.82 0.12
N TRP A 93 8.25 -8.03 -0.14
CA TRP A 93 6.87 -8.22 -0.58
C TRP A 93 5.87 -7.66 0.44
N ASN A 94 6.03 -8.02 1.71
CA ASN A 94 5.18 -7.50 2.79
C ASN A 94 5.26 -5.97 2.90
N ALA A 95 6.43 -5.38 2.68
CA ALA A 95 6.63 -3.94 2.76
C ALA A 95 5.93 -3.23 1.61
N CYS A 96 6.03 -3.76 0.39
CA CYS A 96 5.28 -3.24 -0.77
C CYS A 96 3.77 -3.32 -0.53
N HIS A 97 3.28 -4.43 0.05
CA HIS A 97 1.87 -4.58 0.39
C HIS A 97 1.42 -3.57 1.47
N ALA A 98 2.22 -3.40 2.53
CA ALA A 98 1.93 -2.43 3.58
C ALA A 98 1.90 -0.99 3.06
N LEU A 99 2.87 -0.62 2.21
CA LEU A 99 2.89 0.67 1.52
C LEU A 99 1.65 0.83 0.63
N GLY A 100 1.30 -0.18 -0.17
CA GLY A 100 0.08 -0.14 -0.99
C GLY A 100 -1.18 0.11 -0.18
N ASN A 101 -1.36 -0.60 0.94
CA ASN A 101 -2.47 -0.37 1.86
C ASN A 101 -2.49 1.06 2.40
N ILE A 102 -1.34 1.57 2.84
CA ILE A 102 -1.23 2.96 3.31
C ILE A 102 -1.68 3.91 2.19
N MET A 103 -1.15 3.70 0.98
CA MET A 103 -1.36 4.55 -0.18
C MET A 103 -2.80 4.57 -0.68
N SER A 104 -3.53 3.46 -0.57
CA SER A 104 -4.92 3.34 -1.05
C SER A 104 -5.98 3.50 0.03
N SER A 105 -5.60 3.53 1.31
CA SER A 105 -6.55 3.50 2.43
C SER A 105 -7.41 4.75 2.60
N GLY A 106 -7.00 5.89 2.02
CA GLY A 106 -7.61 7.20 2.26
C GLY A 106 -7.49 7.73 3.71
N ARG A 107 -6.73 7.04 4.57
CA ARG A 107 -6.64 7.36 6.01
C ARG A 107 -5.53 8.36 6.34
N LEU A 108 -4.46 8.37 5.53
CA LEU A 108 -3.36 9.31 5.70
C LEU A 108 -3.47 10.46 4.69
N PRO A 109 -3.05 11.69 5.05
CA PRO A 109 -3.06 12.84 4.15
C PRO A 109 -1.89 12.75 3.16
N ILE A 110 -1.96 11.80 2.23
CA ILE A 110 -0.85 11.44 1.35
C ILE A 110 -0.37 12.64 0.55
N ALA A 111 -1.29 13.39 -0.06
CA ALA A 111 -0.98 14.54 -0.91
C ALA A 111 -0.04 15.57 -0.26
N THR A 112 -0.06 15.69 1.08
CA THR A 112 0.79 16.63 1.84
C THR A 112 1.89 15.93 2.64
N ALA A 113 2.00 14.61 2.58
CA ALA A 113 2.98 13.86 3.34
C ALA A 113 4.40 14.01 2.78
N SER A 114 5.38 14.27 3.64
CA SER A 114 6.79 14.43 3.27
C SER A 114 7.43 13.15 2.73
N TRP A 115 6.99 11.98 3.23
CA TRP A 115 7.49 10.66 2.81
C TRP A 115 6.93 10.18 1.47
N ARG A 116 5.92 10.86 0.90
CA ARG A 116 5.20 10.45 -0.31
C ARG A 116 6.13 10.18 -1.51
N GLY A 117 7.01 11.14 -1.80
CA GLY A 117 7.91 11.04 -2.96
C GLY A 117 8.88 9.85 -2.84
N GLN A 118 9.36 9.58 -1.63
CA GLN A 118 10.24 8.45 -1.35
C GLN A 118 9.52 7.11 -1.51
N VAL A 119 8.24 7.01 -1.11
CA VAL A 119 7.41 5.80 -1.33
C VAL A 119 7.23 5.53 -2.82
N PHE A 120 6.78 6.53 -3.60
CA PHE A 120 6.58 6.38 -5.05
C PHE A 120 7.87 6.02 -5.77
N THR A 121 8.99 6.69 -5.44
CA THR A 121 10.30 6.40 -6.04
C THR A 121 10.74 4.97 -5.74
N THR A 122 10.61 4.53 -4.48
CA THR A 122 11.03 3.18 -4.08
C THR A 122 10.21 2.11 -4.79
N LEU A 123 8.89 2.25 -4.82
CA LEU A 123 8.00 1.31 -5.50
C LEU A 123 8.26 1.31 -7.02
N GLY A 124 8.48 2.49 -7.62
CA GLY A 124 8.83 2.64 -9.03
C GLY A 124 10.11 1.88 -9.40
N CYS A 125 11.20 2.08 -8.66
CA CYS A 125 12.45 1.34 -8.86
C CYS A 125 12.27 -0.17 -8.75
N LEU A 126 11.41 -0.63 -7.81
CA LEU A 126 11.12 -2.05 -7.66
C LEU A 126 10.37 -2.61 -8.86
N VAL A 127 9.35 -1.92 -9.36
CA VAL A 127 8.61 -2.33 -10.57
C VAL A 127 9.52 -2.37 -11.78
N GLU A 128 10.36 -1.35 -11.94
CA GLU A 128 11.19 -1.16 -13.12
C GLU A 128 12.18 -2.30 -13.32
N SER A 129 12.96 -2.68 -12.30
CA SER A 129 14.12 -3.58 -12.51
C SER A 129 14.37 -4.63 -11.43
N PHE A 130 13.51 -4.77 -10.41
CA PHE A 130 13.81 -5.73 -9.34
C PHE A 130 13.73 -7.18 -9.82
N LYS A 131 14.73 -7.99 -9.47
CA LYS A 131 14.87 -9.37 -9.98
C LYS A 131 13.72 -10.33 -9.63
N ASN A 132 12.96 -10.07 -8.56
CA ASN A 132 11.89 -10.96 -8.10
C ASN A 132 10.52 -10.44 -8.55
N TYR A 133 9.86 -11.15 -9.47
CA TYR A 133 8.60 -10.69 -10.05
C TYR A 133 7.46 -10.60 -9.04
N LYS A 134 7.41 -11.46 -8.02
CA LYS A 134 6.39 -11.33 -6.97
C LYS A 134 6.47 -9.99 -6.24
N VAL A 135 7.69 -9.52 -5.97
CA VAL A 135 7.91 -8.19 -5.39
C VAL A 135 7.53 -7.10 -6.40
N ARG A 136 7.89 -7.24 -7.69
CA ARG A 136 7.49 -6.29 -8.74
C ARG A 136 5.97 -6.14 -8.85
N ILE A 137 5.24 -7.26 -8.91
CA ILE A 137 3.77 -7.31 -8.96
C ILE A 137 3.18 -6.59 -7.75
N GLN A 138 3.69 -6.87 -6.54
CA GLN A 138 3.18 -6.22 -5.35
C GLN A 138 3.48 -4.72 -5.30
N ALA A 139 4.65 -4.29 -5.79
CA ALA A 139 4.99 -2.88 -5.91
C ALA A 139 4.12 -2.18 -6.97
N CYS A 140 3.85 -2.85 -8.09
CA CYS A 140 2.95 -2.37 -9.13
C CYS A 140 1.54 -2.20 -8.59
N SER A 141 1.02 -3.21 -7.89
CA SER A 141 -0.28 -3.17 -7.21
C SER A 141 -0.38 -1.99 -6.24
N ALA A 142 0.69 -1.72 -5.48
CA ALA A 142 0.75 -0.56 -4.59
C ALA A 142 0.68 0.78 -5.33
N LEU A 143 1.36 0.91 -6.48
CA LEU A 143 1.33 2.11 -7.31
C LEU A 143 -0.02 2.32 -7.99
N CYS A 144 -0.63 1.26 -8.52
CA CYS A 144 -1.92 1.33 -9.22
C CYS A 144 -3.12 1.41 -8.26
N GLY A 145 -2.94 1.06 -6.98
CA GLY A 145 -3.99 1.17 -5.96
C GLY A 145 -4.28 2.60 -5.51
N VAL A 146 -3.47 3.58 -5.91
CA VAL A 146 -3.73 5.01 -5.68
C VAL A 146 -4.76 5.47 -6.70
N THR A 147 -5.91 5.97 -6.23
CA THR A 147 -7.08 6.20 -7.11
C THR A 147 -7.22 7.64 -7.58
N GLY A 148 -6.66 8.60 -6.83
CA GLY A 148 -6.73 10.02 -7.17
C GLY A 148 -5.46 10.51 -7.84
N ARG A 149 -5.58 11.16 -9.01
CA ARG A 149 -4.44 11.86 -9.66
C ARG A 149 -3.72 12.83 -8.71
N GLN A 150 -4.45 13.49 -7.82
CA GLN A 150 -3.89 14.43 -6.85
C GLN A 150 -3.02 13.76 -5.80
N GLU A 151 -3.29 12.50 -5.46
CA GLU A 151 -2.51 11.72 -4.49
C GLU A 151 -1.12 11.39 -5.05
N TYR A 152 -1.00 11.22 -6.36
CA TYR A 152 0.29 11.10 -7.04
C TYR A 152 1.08 12.41 -7.11
N GLY A 153 0.42 13.56 -7.09
CA GLY A 153 1.07 14.89 -7.17
C GLY A 153 2.11 15.00 -8.28
N THR A 154 3.32 15.47 -7.94
CA THR A 154 4.45 15.64 -8.87
C THR A 154 5.04 14.33 -9.40
N GLU A 155 4.74 13.22 -8.75
CA GLU A 155 5.33 11.90 -8.98
C GLU A 155 4.55 11.12 -10.03
N TYR A 156 3.37 11.61 -10.44
CA TYR A 156 2.50 10.98 -11.43
C TYR A 156 3.27 10.54 -12.68
N LEU A 157 4.02 11.45 -13.32
CA LEU A 157 4.80 11.13 -14.51
C LEU A 157 5.95 10.15 -14.22
N GLY A 158 6.55 10.23 -13.04
CA GLY A 158 7.60 9.29 -12.61
C GLY A 158 7.07 7.87 -12.45
N VAL A 159 5.90 7.73 -11.83
CA VAL A 159 5.20 6.45 -11.70
C VAL A 159 4.89 5.86 -13.07
N TRP A 160 4.35 6.65 -14.00
CA TRP A 160 4.09 6.18 -15.37
C TRP A 160 5.33 5.67 -16.09
N ARG A 161 6.44 6.41 -16.00
CA ARG A 161 7.71 5.99 -16.59
C ARG A 161 8.19 4.67 -16.00
N ALA A 162 8.14 4.53 -14.68
CA ALA A 162 8.53 3.30 -14.00
C ALA A 162 7.65 2.10 -14.40
N LEU A 163 6.33 2.30 -14.56
CA LEU A 163 5.41 1.26 -15.04
C LEU A 163 5.73 0.83 -16.48
N LEU A 164 5.96 1.80 -17.38
CA LEU A 164 6.31 1.53 -18.79
C LEU A 164 7.67 0.82 -18.92
N HIS A 165 8.69 1.28 -18.20
CA HIS A 165 9.98 0.59 -18.16
C HIS A 165 9.87 -0.79 -17.52
N GLY A 166 9.02 -0.94 -16.50
CA GLY A 166 8.73 -2.23 -15.89
C GLY A 166 8.14 -3.23 -16.88
N LEU A 167 7.19 -2.79 -17.72
CA LEU A 167 6.64 -3.59 -18.82
C LEU A 167 7.71 -4.01 -19.83
N ASP A 168 8.53 -3.07 -20.28
CA ASP A 168 9.61 -3.32 -21.24
C ASP A 168 10.62 -4.34 -20.68
N ASN A 169 11.07 -4.13 -19.44
CA ASN A 169 11.99 -5.03 -18.75
C ASN A 169 11.39 -6.41 -18.46
N ALA A 170 10.07 -6.52 -18.32
CA ALA A 170 9.39 -7.81 -18.16
C ALA A 170 9.45 -8.68 -19.43
N GLN A 171 9.85 -8.13 -20.59
CA GLN A 171 10.05 -8.89 -21.82
C GLN A 171 11.40 -9.64 -21.85
N ASN A 172 12.38 -9.22 -21.04
CA ASN A 172 13.75 -9.73 -21.04
C ASN A 172 13.99 -10.83 -19.98
N ILE A 173 13.25 -11.94 -20.06
CA ILE A 173 13.35 -13.02 -19.05
C ILE A 173 14.51 -13.98 -19.34
N VAL A 174 15.34 -14.19 -18.33
CA VAL A 174 16.40 -15.22 -18.30
C VAL A 174 15.93 -16.50 -17.61
N ASP A 175 14.91 -16.42 -16.73
CA ASP A 175 14.40 -17.56 -15.94
C ASP A 175 12.96 -17.97 -16.36
N TYR A 176 12.86 -19.14 -16.98
CA TYR A 176 11.61 -19.71 -17.47
C TYR A 176 10.55 -19.93 -16.36
N GLN A 177 10.93 -20.03 -15.08
CA GLN A 177 9.98 -20.18 -13.98
C GLN A 177 9.18 -18.90 -13.68
N GLU A 178 9.65 -17.74 -14.15
CA GLU A 178 9.02 -16.44 -13.92
C GLU A 178 8.03 -16.03 -15.04
N ILE A 179 7.91 -16.83 -16.11
CA ILE A 179 7.06 -16.49 -17.28
C ILE A 179 5.59 -16.30 -16.88
N ARG A 180 5.06 -17.12 -15.98
CA ARG A 180 3.67 -16.99 -15.51
C ARG A 180 3.44 -15.68 -14.74
N HIS A 181 4.40 -15.28 -13.91
CA HIS A 181 4.33 -14.05 -13.14
C HIS A 181 4.53 -12.79 -14.00
N ARG A 182 5.24 -12.90 -15.12
CA ARG A 182 5.27 -11.86 -16.15
C ARG A 182 3.89 -11.62 -16.75
N ASP A 183 3.19 -12.67 -17.17
CA ASP A 183 1.89 -12.49 -17.80
C ASP A 183 0.89 -11.83 -16.83
N GLU A 184 0.97 -12.17 -15.54
CA GLU A 184 0.25 -11.47 -14.46
C GLU A 184 0.62 -9.98 -14.37
N LEU A 185 1.91 -9.64 -14.39
CA LEU A 185 2.37 -8.25 -14.35
C LEU A 185 1.93 -7.46 -15.60
N ILE A 186 2.02 -8.05 -16.79
CA ILE A 186 1.63 -7.41 -18.05
C ILE A 186 0.14 -7.11 -18.05
N ASN A 187 -0.69 -8.08 -17.66
CA ASN A 187 -2.13 -7.89 -17.55
C ASN A 187 -2.44 -6.81 -16.53
N GLN A 188 -1.79 -6.85 -15.36
CA GLN A 188 -2.03 -5.86 -14.32
C GLN A 188 -1.69 -4.44 -14.77
N VAL A 189 -0.53 -4.24 -15.40
CA VAL A 189 -0.20 -2.90 -15.89
C VAL A 189 -1.17 -2.50 -16.99
N SER A 190 -1.48 -3.38 -17.95
CA SER A 190 -2.36 -3.06 -19.10
C SER A 190 -3.79 -2.72 -18.68
N ASP A 191 -4.35 -3.44 -17.70
CA ASP A 191 -5.73 -3.27 -17.23
C ASP A 191 -5.87 -2.19 -16.15
N GLN A 192 -4.82 -1.96 -15.35
CA GLN A 192 -4.81 -1.00 -14.25
C GLN A 192 -4.02 0.28 -14.57
N VAL A 193 -3.54 0.44 -15.81
CA VAL A 193 -3.11 1.72 -16.39
C VAL A 193 -4.13 2.77 -15.92
N PRO A 194 -3.74 3.81 -15.15
CA PRO A 194 -4.64 4.86 -14.71
C PRO A 194 -5.22 5.65 -15.90
N THR A 195 -6.16 5.02 -16.60
CA THR A 195 -6.98 5.61 -17.65
C THR A 195 -8.11 6.34 -16.95
N HIS A 196 -7.91 7.62 -16.65
CA HIS A 196 -9.06 8.49 -16.46
C HIS A 196 -9.68 8.77 -17.83
N THR A 197 -10.48 7.82 -18.32
CA THR A 197 -11.58 8.08 -19.24
C THR A 197 -12.88 7.63 -18.60
N HIS A 198 -13.25 8.28 -17.51
CA HIS A 198 -14.67 8.56 -17.25
C HIS A 198 -14.89 10.07 -17.27
N THR A 199 -14.84 10.60 -18.50
CA THR A 199 -15.57 11.80 -18.87
C THR A 199 -17.03 11.43 -19.15
N HIS A 200 -17.94 12.11 -18.45
CA HIS A 200 -19.40 12.26 -18.67
C HIS A 200 -20.30 11.05 -18.38
N THR A 201 -21.50 11.21 -17.79
CA THR A 201 -22.54 12.18 -18.17
C THR A 201 -23.56 12.41 -17.04
N MET A 202 -24.00 13.67 -16.89
CA MET A 202 -25.23 14.21 -16.27
C MET A 202 -25.72 13.69 -14.92
#